data_AF-A0A645EFW0-F1
#
_entry.id   AF-A0A645EFW0-F1
#
_cell.length_a   1.000
_cell.length_b   1.000
_cell.length_c   1.000
_cell.angle_alpha   90.00
_cell.angle_beta   90.00
_cell.angle_gamma   90.00
#
_symmetry.space_group_name_H-M   'P 1'
#
loop_
_entity.id
_entity.type
_entity.pdbx_description
1 polymer ?
#
loop_
_entity_poly.entity_id
_entity_poly.type
_entity_poly.pdbx_seq_one_letter_code
_entity_poly.pdbx_strand_id
1 'polypeptide(L)'
;MWSKNLFISSDFPHYLREAVEKGVCQGDSLVRKGVGGVALYVNGAVGGLMTTHATMGVKDPFLDTVYVEPSFDKIRAQGDTLGLIILRTMEEKAVEVREAGINLRARTFELPLKNKLFRLAAAIGLMDADMAGWMRKRTEAAVWSIGPAGFITFPGELYPEILNGGIEALPGRDFTVSPQEAPPLRDLMQGEFRFGLGLANDEIGYIIPKSQWDVKKPYIYRDNPYYGEENSLGPETAPLLYKELRLLLKELPGAPPLPSKTEQAGDVLPERIKK
;
A
#
# COMPACT_ATOMS: atom_id res chain seq x y z
N MET A 1 1.23 -10.66 15.24
CA MET A 1 1.02 -11.90 16.05
C MET A 1 1.33 -13.23 15.34
N TRP A 2 1.63 -13.21 14.04
CA TRP A 2 2.08 -14.37 13.24
C TRP A 2 1.16 -15.60 13.28
N SER A 3 1.63 -16.72 12.73
CA SER A 3 0.82 -17.91 12.40
C SER A 3 0.35 -18.75 13.59
N LYS A 4 0.82 -18.49 14.81
CA LYS A 4 0.41 -19.24 16.02
C LYS A 4 -0.75 -18.59 16.79
N ASN A 5 -1.12 -17.37 16.44
CA ASN A 5 -2.23 -16.68 17.09
C ASN A 5 -3.58 -17.25 16.64
N LEU A 6 -4.43 -17.57 17.61
CA LEU A 6 -5.77 -18.12 17.39
C LEU A 6 -6.89 -17.07 17.59
N PHE A 7 -6.55 -15.85 18.01
CA PHE A 7 -7.52 -14.79 18.23
C PHE A 7 -7.79 -14.02 16.93
N ILE A 8 -9.06 -13.67 16.71
CA ILE A 8 -9.43 -12.72 15.66
C ILE A 8 -8.85 -11.35 16.02
N SER A 9 -8.08 -10.78 15.12
CA SER A 9 -7.42 -9.49 15.31
C SER A 9 -7.23 -8.80 13.97
N SER A 10 -7.24 -7.47 13.98
CA SER A 10 -6.78 -6.67 12.83
C SER A 10 -5.29 -6.35 12.90
N ASP A 11 -4.53 -7.00 13.79
CA ASP A 11 -3.10 -6.83 14.06
C ASP A 11 -2.72 -5.39 14.44
N PHE A 12 -1.49 -4.92 14.18
CA PHE A 12 -1.04 -3.55 14.49
C PHE A 12 -1.96 -2.43 13.96
N PRO A 13 -2.71 -2.57 12.83
CA PRO A 13 -3.72 -1.59 12.43
C PRO A 13 -4.75 -1.26 13.50
N HIS A 14 -5.08 -2.19 14.41
CA HIS A 14 -5.98 -1.89 15.54
C HIS A 14 -5.42 -0.76 16.40
N TYR A 15 -4.21 -0.93 16.90
CA TYR A 15 -3.56 0.02 17.80
C TYR A 15 -3.25 1.34 17.10
N LEU A 16 -2.90 1.31 15.80
CA LEU A 16 -2.75 2.52 14.99
C LEU A 16 -4.06 3.32 14.94
N ARG A 17 -5.21 2.67 14.67
CA ARG A 17 -6.50 3.37 14.63
C ARG A 17 -6.88 3.92 15.99
N GLU A 18 -6.73 3.13 17.06
CA GLU A 18 -6.97 3.60 18.44
C GLU A 18 -6.09 4.82 18.78
N ALA A 19 -4.81 4.77 18.41
CA ALA A 19 -3.88 5.87 18.61
C ALA A 19 -4.33 7.16 17.90
N VAL A 20 -4.76 7.06 16.63
CA VAL A 20 -5.21 8.22 15.85
C VAL A 20 -6.54 8.76 16.37
N GLU A 21 -7.53 7.88 16.60
CA GLU A 21 -8.89 8.26 16.99
C GLU A 21 -8.97 8.76 18.43
N LYS A 22 -8.35 8.04 19.38
CA LYS A 22 -8.52 8.26 20.82
C LYS A 22 -7.27 8.83 21.49
N GLY A 23 -6.10 8.60 20.90
CA GLY A 23 -4.81 9.00 21.44
C GLY A 23 -4.01 7.82 21.96
N VAL A 24 -2.78 8.11 22.38
CA VAL A 24 -1.82 7.12 22.87
C VAL A 24 -1.66 7.28 24.37
N CYS A 25 -1.87 6.19 25.11
CA CYS A 25 -1.74 6.13 26.56
C CYS A 25 -0.50 5.33 26.98
N GLN A 26 0.07 5.69 28.13
CA GLN A 26 1.04 4.89 28.87
C GLN A 26 0.42 4.55 30.23
N GLY A 27 0.02 3.30 30.42
CA GLY A 27 -0.84 2.92 31.55
C GLY A 27 -2.14 3.74 31.52
N ASP A 28 -2.50 4.33 32.66
CA ASP A 28 -3.71 5.16 32.79
C ASP A 28 -3.52 6.62 32.35
N SER A 29 -2.31 6.99 31.90
CA SER A 29 -1.99 8.36 31.52
C SER A 29 -2.02 8.56 30.00
N LEU A 30 -2.82 9.52 29.54
CA LEU A 30 -2.82 9.95 28.14
C LEU A 30 -1.54 10.72 27.84
N VAL A 31 -0.72 10.23 26.90
CA VAL A 31 0.56 10.83 26.52
C VAL A 31 0.44 11.69 25.27
N ARG A 32 -0.40 11.28 24.31
CA ARG A 32 -0.69 12.07 23.10
C ARG A 32 -2.19 12.03 22.83
N LYS A 33 -2.82 13.19 22.71
CA LYS A 33 -4.24 13.29 22.38
C LYS A 33 -4.47 12.84 20.93
N GLY A 34 -5.49 12.02 20.71
CA GLY A 34 -5.97 11.67 19.38
C GLY A 34 -6.68 12.84 18.69
N VAL A 35 -6.93 12.69 17.39
CA VAL A 35 -7.64 13.69 16.59
C VAL A 35 -9.15 13.44 16.50
N GLY A 36 -9.65 12.33 17.07
CA GLY A 36 -11.05 11.93 16.95
C GLY A 36 -11.39 11.36 15.57
N GLY A 37 -12.69 11.17 15.32
CA GLY A 37 -13.20 10.68 14.04
C GLY A 37 -13.02 9.17 13.82
N VAL A 38 -12.99 8.76 12.55
CA VAL A 38 -12.80 7.37 12.12
C VAL A 38 -11.51 7.28 11.32
N ALA A 39 -10.58 6.46 11.78
CA ALA A 39 -9.33 6.17 11.10
C ALA A 39 -9.49 4.95 10.18
N LEU A 40 -9.10 5.11 8.92
CA LEU A 40 -9.03 4.01 7.97
C LEU A 40 -7.57 3.65 7.70
N TYR A 41 -7.21 2.39 7.94
CA TYR A 41 -5.93 1.83 7.53
C TYR A 41 -6.13 1.07 6.22
N VAL A 42 -5.30 1.37 5.23
CA VAL A 42 -5.30 0.72 3.91
C VAL A 42 -3.90 0.23 3.59
N ASN A 43 -3.80 -0.92 2.92
CA ASN A 43 -2.50 -1.48 2.54
C ASN A 43 -1.90 -0.72 1.36
N GLY A 44 -0.58 -0.57 1.36
CA GLY A 44 0.18 -0.05 0.22
C GLY A 44 0.64 -1.15 -0.73
N ALA A 45 1.75 -0.90 -1.43
CA ALA A 45 2.46 -1.93 -2.19
C ALA A 45 3.24 -2.83 -1.22
N VAL A 46 2.65 -3.97 -0.85
CA VAL A 46 3.19 -4.91 0.16
C VAL A 46 3.82 -6.18 -0.44
N GLY A 47 3.86 -6.28 -1.77
CA GLY A 47 4.47 -7.41 -2.48
C GLY A 47 5.93 -7.62 -2.09
N GLY A 48 6.42 -8.86 -2.20
CA GLY A 48 7.76 -9.22 -1.72
C GLY A 48 7.82 -9.45 -0.21
N LEU A 49 6.67 -9.64 0.44
CA LEU A 49 6.55 -9.81 1.90
C LEU A 49 7.06 -8.59 2.67
N MET A 50 6.68 -7.38 2.23
CA MET A 50 7.00 -6.15 2.95
C MET A 50 6.21 -6.10 4.26
N THR A 51 6.80 -6.64 5.32
CA THR A 51 6.17 -6.80 6.62
C THR A 51 7.19 -6.72 7.75
N THR A 52 6.72 -6.40 8.96
CA THR A 52 7.50 -6.59 10.18
C THR A 52 7.62 -8.08 10.44
N HIS A 53 8.74 -8.68 10.01
CA HIS A 53 8.96 -10.12 10.17
C HIS A 53 8.89 -10.56 11.64
N ALA A 54 8.52 -11.83 11.88
CA ALA A 54 8.35 -12.39 13.22
C ALA A 54 9.57 -12.18 14.13
N THR A 55 10.78 -12.17 13.56
CA THR A 55 12.06 -12.01 14.27
C THR A 55 12.55 -10.56 14.35
N MET A 56 11.88 -9.61 13.69
CA MET A 56 12.29 -8.20 13.70
C MET A 56 11.91 -7.54 15.02
N GLY A 57 12.86 -6.98 15.76
CA GLY A 57 12.58 -6.28 17.02
C GLY A 57 11.77 -5.00 16.81
N VAL A 58 10.75 -4.78 17.64
CA VAL A 58 9.99 -3.53 17.70
C VAL A 58 10.22 -2.87 19.05
N LYS A 59 10.77 -1.66 19.05
CA LYS A 59 10.99 -0.89 20.28
C LYS A 59 9.66 -0.29 20.77
N ASP A 60 9.39 -0.40 22.06
CA ASP A 60 8.27 0.32 22.67
C ASP A 60 8.54 1.84 22.65
N PRO A 61 7.55 2.66 22.26
CA PRO A 61 7.75 4.11 22.18
C PRO A 61 7.94 4.81 23.53
N PHE A 62 7.60 4.17 24.66
CA PHE A 62 7.64 4.77 26.00
C PHE A 62 8.47 3.99 27.01
N LEU A 63 8.61 2.67 26.83
CA LEU A 63 9.37 1.79 27.70
C LEU A 63 10.76 1.52 27.12
N ASP A 64 11.74 1.26 27.99
CA ASP A 64 13.04 0.75 27.56
C ASP A 64 12.94 -0.77 27.30
N THR A 65 12.14 -1.14 26.29
CA THR A 65 11.85 -2.53 25.95
C THR A 65 11.81 -2.70 24.44
N VAL A 66 12.39 -3.81 23.97
CA VAL A 66 12.34 -4.23 22.56
C VAL A 66 11.65 -5.58 22.50
N TYR A 67 10.51 -5.65 21.81
CA TYR A 67 9.77 -6.88 21.60
C TYR A 67 10.26 -7.60 20.36
N VAL A 68 10.95 -8.73 20.56
CA VAL A 68 11.44 -9.58 19.47
C VAL A 68 10.40 -10.62 19.09
N GLU A 69 9.85 -11.34 20.08
CA GLU A 69 8.88 -12.40 19.83
C GLU A 69 7.50 -11.87 19.43
N PRO A 70 6.76 -12.59 18.56
CA PRO A 70 5.37 -12.24 18.25
C PRO A 70 4.49 -12.19 19.50
N SER A 71 3.98 -11.00 19.82
CA SER A 71 3.08 -10.78 20.97
C SER A 71 2.10 -9.65 20.68
N PHE A 72 1.06 -9.52 21.53
CA PHE A 72 0.17 -8.36 21.51
C PHE A 72 0.93 -7.07 21.82
N ASP A 73 1.90 -7.10 22.74
CA ASP A 73 2.73 -5.93 23.04
C ASP A 73 3.58 -5.49 21.85
N LYS A 74 4.12 -6.43 21.06
CA LYS A 74 4.88 -6.12 19.86
C LYS A 74 4.03 -5.37 18.83
N ILE A 75 2.82 -5.84 18.56
CA ILE A 75 1.93 -5.20 17.59
C ILE A 75 1.33 -3.90 18.13
N ARG A 76 1.13 -3.78 19.45
CA ARG A 76 0.78 -2.52 20.11
C ARG A 76 1.90 -1.49 19.94
N ALA A 77 3.13 -1.85 20.30
CA ALA A 77 4.29 -0.96 20.15
C ALA A 77 4.46 -0.48 18.70
N GLN A 78 4.24 -1.36 17.72
CA GLN A 78 4.24 -0.99 16.30
C GLN A 78 3.11 0.01 15.97
N GLY A 79 1.87 -0.29 16.38
CA GLY A 79 0.72 0.57 16.11
C GLY A 79 0.82 1.93 16.80
N ASP A 80 1.22 1.97 18.07
CA ASP A 80 1.42 3.20 18.85
C ASP A 80 2.51 4.07 18.23
N THR A 81 3.64 3.46 17.82
CA THR A 81 4.73 4.19 17.15
C THR A 81 4.25 4.83 15.85
N LEU A 82 3.51 4.09 15.02
CA LEU A 82 2.93 4.65 13.79
C LEU A 82 1.89 5.74 14.09
N GLY A 83 1.04 5.54 15.09
CA GLY A 83 0.07 6.53 15.55
C GLY A 83 0.73 7.83 16.01
N LEU A 84 1.81 7.76 16.79
CA LEU A 84 2.58 8.94 17.22
C LEU A 84 3.20 9.70 16.03
N ILE A 85 3.70 8.97 15.01
CA ILE A 85 4.23 9.58 13.78
C ILE A 85 3.10 10.28 13.02
N ILE A 86 1.93 9.66 12.88
CA ILE A 86 0.77 10.23 12.19
C ILE A 86 0.29 11.49 12.93
N LEU A 87 0.05 11.41 14.24
CA LEU A 87 -0.42 12.55 15.05
C LEU A 87 0.55 13.73 14.97
N ARG A 88 1.86 13.48 15.06
CA ARG A 88 2.89 14.51 14.87
C ARG A 88 2.81 15.11 13.46
N THR A 89 2.69 14.28 12.43
CA THR A 89 2.63 14.74 11.04
C THR A 89 1.37 15.58 10.77
N MET A 90 0.23 15.22 11.37
CA MET A 90 -1.00 16.00 11.28
C MET A 90 -0.86 17.35 11.99
N GLU A 91 -0.21 17.40 13.15
CA GLU A 91 0.03 18.66 13.87
C GLU A 91 0.98 19.60 13.11
N GLU A 92 2.05 19.06 12.52
CA GLU A 92 3.11 19.86 11.91
C GLU A 92 2.85 20.19 10.42
N LYS A 93 2.14 19.32 9.69
CA LYS A 93 2.12 19.33 8.22
C LYS A 93 0.74 19.11 7.60
N ALA A 94 -0.34 19.14 8.36
CA ALA A 94 -1.68 18.98 7.78
C ALA A 94 -1.99 20.10 6.78
N VAL A 95 -2.61 19.73 5.67
CA VAL A 95 -3.19 20.66 4.69
C VAL A 95 -4.70 20.58 4.82
N GLU A 96 -5.33 21.70 5.19
CA GLU A 96 -6.79 21.81 5.25
C GLU A 96 -7.36 22.04 3.86
N VAL A 97 -8.30 21.19 3.45
CA VAL A 97 -9.01 21.28 2.17
C VAL A 97 -10.49 21.44 2.46
N ARG A 98 -11.04 22.65 2.25
CA ARG A 98 -12.46 22.96 2.52
C ARG A 98 -13.38 22.68 1.34
N GLU A 99 -12.84 22.78 0.13
CA GLU A 99 -13.55 22.52 -1.12
C GLU A 99 -12.66 21.66 -2.01
N ALA A 100 -13.23 20.62 -2.61
CA ALA A 100 -12.51 19.67 -3.43
C ALA A 100 -13.38 19.13 -4.56
N GLY A 101 -12.85 19.12 -5.77
CA GLY A 101 -13.38 18.31 -6.86
C GLY A 101 -13.04 16.84 -6.65
N ILE A 102 -13.93 15.94 -7.08
CA ILE A 102 -13.73 14.50 -7.07
C ILE A 102 -13.71 14.01 -8.52
N ASN A 103 -12.68 13.28 -8.89
CA ASN A 103 -12.60 12.58 -10.18
C ASN A 103 -12.42 11.09 -9.93
N LEU A 104 -13.03 10.25 -10.76
CA LEU A 104 -12.92 8.80 -10.67
C LEU A 104 -12.86 8.18 -12.07
N ARG A 105 -11.99 7.20 -12.23
CA ARG A 105 -11.97 6.24 -13.34
C ARG A 105 -11.78 4.85 -12.76
N ALA A 106 -12.59 3.91 -13.19
CA ALA A 106 -12.44 2.51 -12.85
C ALA A 106 -12.53 1.68 -14.13
N ARG A 107 -11.85 0.54 -14.15
CA ARG A 107 -11.88 -0.39 -15.27
C ARG A 107 -11.81 -1.81 -14.77
N THR A 108 -12.82 -2.58 -15.16
CA THR A 108 -12.75 -4.04 -15.13
C THR A 108 -12.02 -4.52 -16.39
N PHE A 109 -11.08 -5.44 -16.25
CA PHE A 109 -10.39 -6.10 -17.35
C PHE A 109 -10.04 -7.54 -16.98
N GLU A 110 -9.41 -8.28 -17.91
CA GLU A 110 -9.07 -9.69 -17.72
C GLU A 110 -7.57 -9.94 -17.84
N LEU A 111 -7.05 -10.74 -16.92
CA LEU A 111 -5.65 -11.18 -16.92
C LEU A 111 -5.55 -12.70 -17.16
N PRO A 112 -4.53 -13.16 -17.90
CA PRO A 112 -4.35 -14.58 -18.16
C PRO A 112 -3.90 -15.32 -16.89
N LEU A 113 -4.60 -16.42 -16.54
CA LEU A 113 -4.19 -17.33 -15.48
C LEU A 113 -3.21 -18.37 -16.04
N LYS A 114 -1.91 -18.15 -15.82
CA LYS A 114 -0.83 -19.04 -16.29
C LYS A 114 -0.29 -19.98 -15.21
N ASN A 115 -0.50 -19.66 -13.94
CA ASN A 115 -0.07 -20.49 -12.81
C ASN A 115 -0.73 -21.87 -12.83
N LYS A 116 0.07 -22.92 -12.98
CA LYS A 116 -0.43 -24.30 -13.12
C LYS A 116 -1.17 -24.79 -11.86
N LEU A 117 -0.71 -24.40 -10.67
CA LEU A 117 -1.34 -24.78 -9.41
C LEU A 117 -2.71 -24.12 -9.27
N PHE A 118 -2.80 -22.82 -9.57
CA PHE A 118 -4.07 -22.10 -9.55
C PHE A 118 -5.06 -22.66 -10.58
N ARG A 119 -4.58 -23.03 -11.78
CA ARG A 119 -5.41 -23.69 -12.80
C ARG A 119 -5.94 -25.04 -12.33
N LEU A 120 -5.11 -25.84 -11.65
CA LEU A 120 -5.52 -27.13 -11.08
C LEU A 120 -6.53 -26.92 -9.93
N ALA A 121 -6.25 -25.99 -9.01
CA ALA A 121 -7.12 -25.66 -7.89
C ALA A 121 -8.51 -25.19 -8.36
N ALA A 122 -8.56 -24.37 -9.41
CA ALA A 122 -9.81 -23.96 -10.04
C ALA A 122 -10.53 -25.16 -10.69
N ALA A 123 -9.81 -26.04 -11.41
CA ALA A 123 -10.41 -27.19 -12.08
C ALA A 123 -11.04 -28.22 -11.12
N ILE A 124 -10.50 -28.35 -9.90
CA ILE A 124 -11.03 -29.26 -8.86
C ILE A 124 -12.01 -28.56 -7.90
N GLY A 125 -12.34 -27.29 -8.12
CA GLY A 125 -13.31 -26.53 -7.31
C GLY A 125 -12.80 -26.04 -5.95
N LEU A 126 -11.48 -26.05 -5.72
CA LEU A 126 -10.88 -25.56 -4.47
C LEU A 126 -10.76 -24.02 -4.43
N MET A 127 -10.67 -23.39 -5.61
CA MET A 127 -10.55 -21.94 -5.75
C MET A 127 -11.69 -21.41 -6.61
N ASP A 128 -12.51 -20.53 -6.04
CA ASP A 128 -13.48 -19.76 -6.82
C ASP A 128 -12.71 -18.67 -7.58
N ALA A 129 -12.42 -18.96 -8.84
CA ALA A 129 -11.45 -18.20 -9.60
C ALA A 129 -12.07 -16.96 -10.28
N ASP A 130 -13.38 -16.69 -10.11
CA ASP A 130 -14.12 -15.61 -10.79
C ASP A 130 -13.72 -15.49 -12.27
N MET A 131 -13.74 -16.65 -12.92
CA MET A 131 -13.18 -16.82 -14.26
C MET A 131 -14.16 -16.25 -15.28
N ALA A 132 -13.83 -15.10 -15.85
CA ALA A 132 -14.60 -14.51 -16.96
C ALA A 132 -14.48 -15.32 -18.27
N GLY A 133 -13.62 -16.35 -18.30
CA GLY A 133 -13.49 -17.28 -19.41
C GLY A 133 -12.47 -18.39 -19.12
N TRP A 134 -12.13 -19.18 -20.14
CA TRP A 134 -11.13 -20.25 -19.99
C TRP A 134 -9.75 -19.68 -19.63
N MET A 135 -9.28 -19.96 -18.41
CA MET A 135 -7.94 -19.59 -17.93
C MET A 135 -7.66 -18.08 -17.92
N ARG A 136 -8.67 -17.27 -17.59
CA ARG A 136 -8.57 -15.82 -17.43
C ARG A 136 -9.32 -15.39 -16.16
N LYS A 137 -8.70 -14.52 -15.37
CA LYS A 137 -9.31 -13.94 -14.17
C LYS A 137 -9.81 -12.53 -14.49
N ARG A 138 -11.06 -12.25 -14.13
CA ARG A 138 -11.62 -10.90 -14.12
C ARG A 138 -11.04 -10.15 -12.94
N THR A 139 -10.68 -8.89 -13.14
CA THR A 139 -10.13 -8.04 -12.08
C THR A 139 -10.50 -6.58 -12.30
N GLU A 140 -10.35 -5.74 -11.27
CA GLU A 140 -10.73 -4.33 -11.34
C GLU A 140 -9.71 -3.40 -10.67
N ALA A 141 -9.36 -2.33 -11.38
CA ALA A 141 -8.55 -1.25 -10.84
C ALA A 141 -9.26 0.10 -10.98
N ALA A 142 -8.94 1.02 -10.08
CA ALA A 142 -9.47 2.37 -10.07
C ALA A 142 -8.37 3.40 -9.79
N VAL A 143 -8.57 4.59 -10.32
CA VAL A 143 -7.82 5.79 -9.96
C VAL A 143 -8.81 6.90 -9.67
N TRP A 144 -8.56 7.66 -8.61
CA TRP A 144 -9.40 8.79 -8.27
C TRP A 144 -8.59 9.92 -7.65
N SER A 145 -9.20 11.09 -7.58
CA SER A 145 -8.66 12.23 -6.87
C SER A 145 -9.72 12.88 -6.02
N ILE A 146 -9.32 13.45 -4.88
CA ILE A 146 -10.11 14.40 -4.11
C ILE A 146 -9.20 15.57 -3.72
N GLY A 147 -9.46 16.74 -4.30
CA GLY A 147 -8.61 17.92 -4.12
C GLY A 147 -7.15 17.62 -4.50
N PRO A 148 -6.16 17.90 -3.62
CA PRO A 148 -4.74 17.67 -3.90
C PRO A 148 -4.30 16.20 -3.79
N ALA A 149 -5.18 15.29 -3.37
CA ALA A 149 -4.86 13.88 -3.17
C ALA A 149 -5.28 13.03 -4.37
N GLY A 150 -4.33 12.28 -4.93
CA GLY A 150 -4.53 11.27 -5.97
C GLY A 150 -4.33 9.86 -5.44
N PHE A 151 -5.13 8.93 -5.93
CA PHE A 151 -5.19 7.54 -5.48
C PHE A 151 -5.15 6.59 -6.68
N ILE A 152 -4.44 5.49 -6.52
CA ILE A 152 -4.40 4.37 -7.46
C ILE A 152 -4.61 3.08 -6.69
N THR A 153 -5.51 2.21 -7.15
CA THR A 153 -5.69 0.86 -6.60
C THR A 153 -5.05 -0.18 -7.49
N PHE A 154 -4.59 -1.26 -6.86
CA PHE A 154 -4.15 -2.46 -7.54
C PHE A 154 -4.69 -3.72 -6.83
N PRO A 155 -5.21 -4.68 -7.60
CA PRO A 155 -5.98 -5.81 -7.07
C PRO A 155 -5.09 -6.97 -6.62
N GLY A 156 -4.16 -6.73 -5.70
CA GLY A 156 -3.24 -7.75 -5.21
C GLY A 156 -2.04 -7.18 -4.47
N GLU A 157 -1.02 -8.02 -4.29
CA GLU A 157 0.24 -7.66 -3.63
C GLU A 157 1.27 -7.15 -4.65
N LEU A 158 1.16 -5.86 -5.00
CA LEU A 158 2.10 -5.18 -5.90
C LEU A 158 3.48 -5.05 -5.26
N TYR A 159 4.51 -5.44 -6.00
CA TYR A 159 5.90 -5.19 -5.61
C TYR A 159 6.19 -3.68 -5.58
N PRO A 160 6.81 -3.15 -4.51
CA PRO A 160 7.03 -1.72 -4.31
C PRO A 160 7.71 -1.01 -5.48
N GLU A 161 8.57 -1.71 -6.21
CA GLU A 161 9.37 -1.16 -7.31
C GLU A 161 8.51 -0.74 -8.49
N ILE A 162 7.35 -1.36 -8.70
CA ILE A 162 6.38 -0.95 -9.75
C ILE A 162 5.75 0.40 -9.38
N LEU A 163 5.46 0.61 -8.09
CA LEU A 163 4.83 1.83 -7.62
C LEU A 163 5.84 2.98 -7.48
N ASN A 164 7.02 2.70 -6.90
CA ASN A 164 7.97 3.70 -6.42
C ASN A 164 9.30 3.72 -7.19
N GLY A 165 9.55 2.76 -8.09
CA GLY A 165 10.78 2.63 -8.85
C GLY A 165 11.82 1.70 -8.22
N GLY A 166 12.90 1.45 -8.95
CA GLY A 166 13.94 0.49 -8.55
C GLY A 166 13.83 -0.89 -9.19
N ILE A 167 13.06 -1.04 -10.28
CA ILE A 167 12.97 -2.33 -11.00
C ILE A 167 14.33 -2.68 -11.59
N GLU A 168 14.80 -3.89 -11.29
CA GLU A 168 16.07 -4.42 -11.77
C GLU A 168 15.90 -5.39 -12.95
N ALA A 169 17.00 -5.60 -13.66
CA ALA A 169 17.09 -6.53 -14.78
C ALA A 169 18.49 -7.15 -14.83
N LEU A 170 18.84 -7.94 -13.80
CA LEU A 170 20.17 -8.54 -13.65
C LEU A 170 20.48 -9.58 -14.75
N PRO A 171 21.75 -9.77 -15.15
CA PRO A 171 22.15 -10.82 -16.09
C PRO A 171 21.81 -12.23 -15.57
N GLY A 172 21.31 -13.10 -16.44
CA GLY A 172 20.99 -14.51 -16.11
C GLY A 172 19.51 -14.80 -15.83
N ARG A 173 18.64 -13.78 -15.89
CA ARG A 173 17.21 -13.85 -15.50
C ARG A 173 16.37 -14.66 -16.47
N ASP A 174 15.25 -15.17 -15.98
CA ASP A 174 14.32 -16.00 -16.75
C ASP A 174 13.80 -15.29 -18.00
N PHE A 175 13.57 -13.98 -17.90
CA PHE A 175 13.09 -13.15 -19.01
C PHE A 175 14.10 -12.05 -19.31
N THR A 176 14.81 -12.19 -20.43
CA THR A 176 15.78 -11.20 -20.92
C THR A 176 15.08 -9.99 -21.56
N VAL A 177 14.25 -9.32 -20.77
CA VAL A 177 13.57 -8.06 -21.13
C VAL A 177 14.12 -6.92 -20.30
N SER A 178 14.08 -5.71 -20.84
CA SER A 178 14.26 -4.50 -20.03
C SER A 178 13.05 -4.30 -19.11
N PRO A 179 13.18 -3.56 -17.99
CA PRO A 179 12.05 -3.20 -17.14
C PRO A 179 10.89 -2.64 -17.97
N GLN A 180 9.72 -3.29 -17.91
CA GLN A 180 8.55 -2.93 -18.72
C GLN A 180 7.57 -2.04 -17.93
N GLU A 181 7.56 -2.20 -16.62
CA GLU A 181 6.69 -1.48 -15.68
C GLU A 181 7.32 -0.14 -15.25
N ALA A 182 7.79 0.62 -16.25
CA ALA A 182 8.47 1.90 -16.09
C ALA A 182 7.84 2.99 -16.98
N PRO A 183 7.80 4.27 -16.54
CA PRO A 183 8.30 4.80 -15.26
C PRO A 183 7.46 4.36 -14.04
N PRO A 184 7.91 4.59 -12.79
CA PRO A 184 7.14 4.27 -11.59
C PRO A 184 5.72 4.84 -11.65
N LEU A 185 4.70 4.07 -11.21
CA LEU A 185 3.31 4.54 -11.26
C LEU A 185 3.11 5.85 -10.48
N ARG A 186 3.82 6.04 -9.36
CA ARG A 186 3.74 7.26 -8.54
C ARG A 186 4.21 8.52 -9.28
N ASP A 187 5.11 8.39 -10.24
CA ASP A 187 5.57 9.52 -11.07
C ASP A 187 4.52 9.95 -12.09
N LEU A 188 3.62 9.03 -12.45
CA LEU A 188 2.51 9.25 -13.38
C LEU A 188 1.25 9.78 -12.68
N MET A 189 1.21 9.73 -11.35
CA MET A 189 0.08 10.23 -10.56
C MET A 189 0.07 11.75 -10.47
N GLN A 190 -1.12 12.32 -10.51
CA GLN A 190 -1.36 13.74 -10.29
C GLN A 190 -1.62 14.02 -8.80
N GLY A 191 -1.54 15.30 -8.42
CA GLY A 191 -1.73 15.75 -7.04
C GLY A 191 -0.43 15.82 -6.23
N GLU A 192 -0.52 16.51 -5.09
CA GLU A 192 0.54 16.67 -4.11
C GLU A 192 0.70 15.39 -3.28
N PHE A 193 -0.42 14.82 -2.85
CA PHE A 193 -0.44 13.58 -2.07
C PHE A 193 -0.82 12.42 -2.99
N ARG A 194 0.04 11.40 -3.09
CA ARG A 194 -0.12 10.29 -4.02
C ARG A 194 -0.19 8.99 -3.23
N PHE A 195 -1.33 8.31 -3.24
CA PHE A 195 -1.57 7.10 -2.46
C PHE A 195 -1.74 5.88 -3.38
N GLY A 196 -0.95 4.84 -3.14
CA GLY A 196 -1.14 3.53 -3.76
C GLY A 196 -1.82 2.59 -2.77
N LEU A 197 -2.93 1.99 -3.18
CA LEU A 197 -3.76 1.12 -2.36
C LEU A 197 -3.73 -0.31 -2.92
N GLY A 198 -3.14 -1.23 -2.17
CA GLY A 198 -3.11 -2.65 -2.50
C GLY A 198 -4.28 -3.43 -1.94
N LEU A 199 -4.43 -4.67 -2.40
CA LEU A 199 -5.51 -5.58 -2.00
C LEU A 199 -6.90 -4.93 -2.15
N ALA A 200 -7.07 -4.14 -3.22
CA ALA A 200 -8.25 -3.31 -3.44
C ALA A 200 -9.13 -3.87 -4.55
N ASN A 201 -10.44 -3.82 -4.34
CA ASN A 201 -11.51 -4.42 -5.16
C ASN A 201 -11.51 -5.95 -5.20
N ASP A 202 -10.38 -6.57 -5.51
CA ASP A 202 -10.20 -8.02 -5.59
C ASP A 202 -8.74 -8.44 -5.34
N GLU A 203 -8.46 -9.75 -5.44
CA GLU A 203 -7.15 -10.36 -5.16
C GLU A 203 -6.69 -11.26 -6.31
N ILE A 204 -5.54 -10.93 -6.89
CA ILE A 204 -4.91 -11.69 -7.99
C ILE A 204 -3.56 -12.32 -7.62
N GLY A 205 -3.17 -12.26 -6.35
CA GLY A 205 -1.88 -12.70 -5.84
C GLY A 205 -0.79 -11.64 -6.02
N TYR A 206 0.45 -12.11 -6.07
CA TYR A 206 1.62 -11.25 -6.20
C TYR A 206 1.81 -10.73 -7.63
N ILE A 207 2.22 -9.47 -7.72
CA ILE A 207 2.45 -8.78 -8.99
C ILE A 207 3.91 -8.33 -9.01
N ILE A 208 4.71 -9.05 -9.80
CA ILE A 208 6.19 -9.00 -9.79
C ILE A 208 6.65 -8.45 -11.14
N PRO A 209 7.60 -7.49 -11.18
CA PRO A 209 8.14 -6.98 -12.44
C PRO A 209 8.64 -8.11 -13.33
N LYS A 210 8.28 -8.10 -14.61
CA LYS A 210 8.63 -9.19 -15.52
C LYS A 210 10.13 -9.45 -15.60
N SER A 211 10.94 -8.40 -15.49
CA SER A 211 12.41 -8.48 -15.51
C SER A 211 13.03 -9.06 -14.24
N GLN A 212 12.24 -9.29 -13.18
CA GLN A 212 12.72 -9.84 -11.90
C GLN A 212 12.27 -11.28 -11.64
N TRP A 213 11.55 -11.89 -12.58
CA TRP A 213 11.22 -13.32 -12.48
C TRP A 213 12.48 -14.19 -12.59
N ASP A 214 12.57 -15.19 -11.71
CA ASP A 214 13.73 -16.05 -11.48
C ASP A 214 13.29 -17.42 -10.93
N VAL A 215 12.45 -18.13 -11.70
CA VAL A 215 11.88 -19.45 -11.34
C VAL A 215 12.65 -20.63 -11.93
N LYS A 216 13.72 -20.41 -12.70
CA LYS A 216 14.55 -21.47 -13.29
C LYS A 216 16.00 -21.37 -12.84
N LYS A 217 16.66 -22.53 -12.73
CA LYS A 217 18.10 -22.61 -12.47
C LYS A 217 18.92 -22.22 -13.71
N PRO A 218 20.11 -21.61 -13.53
CA PRO A 218 20.64 -21.09 -12.28
C PRO A 218 19.89 -19.81 -11.85
N TYR A 219 19.51 -19.73 -10.58
CA TYR A 219 18.85 -18.56 -10.01
C TYR A 219 19.86 -17.42 -9.84
N ILE A 220 19.41 -16.17 -9.97
CA ILE A 220 20.27 -14.98 -9.79
C ILE A 220 20.17 -14.42 -8.38
N TYR A 221 18.95 -14.28 -7.84
CA TYR A 221 18.74 -13.47 -6.65
C TYR A 221 18.97 -14.26 -5.36
N ARG A 222 18.65 -15.55 -5.36
CA ARG A 222 18.78 -16.47 -4.22
C ARG A 222 18.79 -17.92 -4.69
N ASP A 223 18.90 -18.88 -3.77
CA ASP A 223 19.03 -20.31 -4.12
C ASP A 223 17.72 -21.00 -4.57
N ASN A 224 16.59 -20.30 -4.59
CA ASN A 224 15.26 -20.82 -4.95
C ASN A 224 14.29 -19.71 -5.46
N PRO A 225 13.19 -20.05 -6.17
CA PRO A 225 12.21 -19.06 -6.64
C PRO A 225 11.56 -18.30 -5.49
N TYR A 226 11.21 -17.02 -5.68
CA TYR A 226 10.52 -16.20 -4.67
C TYR A 226 9.09 -16.66 -4.38
N TYR A 227 8.64 -16.48 -3.14
CA TYR A 227 7.28 -16.82 -2.70
C TYR A 227 6.19 -16.18 -3.58
N GLY A 228 6.40 -14.93 -3.99
CA GLY A 228 5.47 -14.23 -4.87
C GLY A 228 5.31 -14.92 -6.23
N GLU A 229 6.38 -15.49 -6.78
CA GLU A 229 6.36 -16.11 -8.11
C GLU A 229 5.49 -17.38 -8.14
N GLU A 230 5.46 -18.10 -7.02
CA GLU A 230 4.59 -19.25 -6.79
C GLU A 230 3.12 -18.84 -6.63
N ASN A 231 2.86 -17.63 -6.11
CA ASN A 231 1.54 -17.11 -5.74
C ASN A 231 1.10 -15.94 -6.64
N SER A 232 1.47 -15.98 -7.92
CA SER A 232 1.07 -15.00 -8.94
C SER A 232 0.21 -15.66 -10.02
N LEU A 233 -0.62 -14.89 -10.76
CA LEU A 233 -1.27 -15.40 -11.97
C LEU A 233 -0.25 -15.78 -13.07
N GLY A 234 0.94 -15.16 -13.05
CA GLY A 234 2.05 -15.46 -13.97
C GLY A 234 2.84 -14.23 -14.43
N PRO A 235 3.87 -14.42 -15.27
CA PRO A 235 4.84 -13.36 -15.62
C PRO A 235 4.31 -12.23 -16.49
N GLU A 236 3.13 -12.39 -17.10
CA GLU A 236 2.48 -11.31 -17.87
C GLU A 236 1.57 -10.43 -16.99
N THR A 237 1.38 -10.76 -15.71
CA THR A 237 0.47 -10.04 -14.81
C THR A 237 0.90 -8.59 -14.62
N ALA A 238 2.15 -8.35 -14.24
CA ALA A 238 2.65 -7.00 -13.99
C ALA A 238 2.66 -6.11 -15.24
N PRO A 239 3.16 -6.54 -16.42
CA PRO A 239 3.13 -5.71 -17.63
C PRO A 239 1.70 -5.33 -18.06
N LEU A 240 0.76 -6.29 -18.02
CA LEU A 240 -0.61 -6.05 -18.43
C LEU A 240 -1.33 -5.14 -17.45
N LEU A 241 -1.21 -5.38 -16.14
CA LEU A 241 -1.78 -4.52 -15.11
C LEU A 241 -1.19 -3.11 -15.19
N TYR A 242 0.13 -2.98 -15.28
CA TYR A 242 0.81 -1.69 -15.38
C TYR A 242 0.31 -0.87 -16.57
N LYS A 243 0.10 -1.51 -17.72
CA LYS A 243 -0.49 -0.86 -18.90
C LYS A 243 -1.88 -0.31 -18.61
N GLU A 244 -2.77 -1.10 -17.99
CA GLU A 244 -4.13 -0.66 -17.66
C GLU A 244 -4.13 0.48 -16.63
N LEU A 245 -3.30 0.38 -15.59
CA LEU A 245 -3.12 1.43 -14.58
C LEU A 245 -2.62 2.74 -15.20
N ARG A 246 -1.65 2.66 -16.12
CA ARG A 246 -1.15 3.84 -16.84
C ARG A 246 -2.24 4.49 -17.71
N LEU A 247 -3.08 3.69 -18.36
CA LEU A 247 -4.20 4.19 -19.14
C LEU A 247 -5.22 4.90 -18.25
N LEU A 248 -5.58 4.29 -17.11
CA LEU A 248 -6.46 4.89 -16.10
C LEU A 248 -5.92 6.24 -15.61
N LEU A 249 -4.64 6.32 -15.23
CA LEU A 249 -4.00 7.57 -14.80
C LEU A 249 -4.03 8.65 -15.87
N LYS A 250 -3.87 8.28 -17.14
CA LYS A 250 -3.95 9.21 -18.28
C LYS A 250 -5.38 9.71 -18.53
N GLU A 251 -6.38 8.85 -18.29
CA GLU A 251 -7.80 9.15 -18.48
C GLU A 251 -8.43 9.91 -17.31
N LEU A 252 -7.74 9.96 -16.16
CA LEU A 252 -8.16 10.73 -15.00
C LEU A 252 -8.01 12.24 -15.31
N PRO A 253 -9.10 13.02 -15.23
CA PRO A 253 -9.02 14.47 -15.43
C PRO A 253 -8.02 15.13 -14.50
N GLY A 254 -7.41 16.23 -14.98
CA GLY A 254 -6.48 17.07 -14.24
C GLY A 254 -6.98 17.41 -12.83
N ALA A 255 -6.19 17.14 -11.79
CA ALA A 255 -6.44 17.72 -10.48
C ALA A 255 -6.20 19.24 -10.56
N PRO A 256 -7.17 20.10 -10.18
CA PRO A 256 -6.93 21.53 -10.14
C PRO A 256 -5.79 21.83 -9.15
N PRO A 257 -4.89 22.78 -9.46
CA PRO A 257 -3.88 23.21 -8.50
C PRO A 257 -4.57 23.76 -7.25
N LEU A 258 -3.91 23.58 -6.09
CA LEU A 258 -4.39 24.20 -4.84
C LEU A 258 -4.61 25.70 -5.08
N PRO A 259 -5.73 26.29 -4.61
CA PRO A 259 -5.79 27.73 -4.48
C PRO A 259 -4.58 28.15 -3.64
N SER A 260 -3.82 29.13 -4.15
CA SER A 260 -2.64 29.69 -3.47
C SER A 260 -2.96 29.84 -1.99
N LYS A 261 -2.09 29.31 -1.11
CA LYS A 261 -2.22 29.44 0.35
C LYS A 261 -2.64 30.87 0.66
N THR A 262 -3.92 31.09 0.95
CA THR A 262 -4.34 32.34 1.57
C THR A 262 -3.66 32.28 2.92
N GLU A 263 -2.70 33.18 3.16
CA GLU A 263 -2.15 33.38 4.49
C GLU A 263 -3.34 33.41 5.45
N GLN A 264 -3.38 32.46 6.38
CA GLN A 264 -4.39 32.50 7.42
C GLN A 264 -4.22 33.86 8.11
N ALA A 265 -5.29 34.65 8.09
CA ALA A 265 -5.38 35.88 8.86
C ALA A 265 -5.32 35.51 10.35
N GLY A 266 -4.10 35.33 10.86
CA GLY A 266 -3.78 34.99 12.24
C GLY A 266 -2.62 35.82 12.81
N ASP A 267 -1.78 36.41 11.95
CA ASP A 267 -0.63 37.25 12.35
C ASP A 267 -0.92 38.75 12.28
N VAL A 268 -2.07 39.18 12.81
CA VAL A 268 -2.28 40.59 13.18
C VAL A 268 -2.64 40.65 14.65
N LEU A 269 -1.62 40.59 15.51
CA LEU A 269 -1.72 41.14 16.86
C LEU A 269 -2.00 42.65 16.75
N PRO A 270 -3.05 43.20 17.39
CA PRO A 270 -3.12 44.63 17.56
C PRO A 270 -2.06 45.07 18.57
N GLU A 271 -0.98 45.67 18.08
CA GLU A 271 -0.18 46.59 18.90
C GLU A 271 -1.06 47.77 19.32
N ARG A 272 -1.61 47.69 20.54
CA ARG A 272 -2.12 48.79 21.39
C ARG A 272 -2.70 48.07 22.60
N ILE A 273 -2.01 47.97 23.74
CA ILE A 273 -1.90 49.06 24.73
C ILE A 273 -0.65 48.78 25.59
N LYS A 274 0.35 49.67 25.49
CA LYS A 274 1.27 49.99 26.58
C LYS A 274 1.27 51.50 26.75
N LYS A 275 0.37 51.97 27.61
CA LYS A 275 0.51 53.11 28.52
C LYS A 275 -0.72 53.17 29.42
#